data_AF-A0A956BQA8-F1
#
_entry.id   AF-A0A956BQA8-F1
#
_cell.length_a   1.000
_cell.length_b   1.000
_cell.length_c   1.000
_cell.angle_alpha   90.00
_cell.angle_beta   90.00
_cell.angle_gamma   90.00
#
_symmetry.space_group_name_H-M   'P 1'
#
loop_
_entity.id
_entity.type
_entity.pdbx_description
1 polymer ?
#
loop_
_entity_poly.entity_id
_entity_poly.type
_entity_poly.pdbx_seq_one_letter_code
_entity_poly.pdbx_strand_id
1 'polypeptide(L)'
;MSAYIFDAVRTPRGRGKTSGALYTTRPIDLLAGLLEGIRDRNELDTNEVDDVVVGCVTQVGDQGACIARFAALQAWEGNSVPGVTLNRFCASGLEAVNHAAAMVASGLHDCVVAGGVESMSRVPMGADGGAIFDPAVQWKVGSVPQGILGCLRGGLGGARRGGGGR
;
A
#
# COMPACT_ATOMS: atom_id res chain seq x y z
N MET A 1 5.54 -5.19 25.12
CA MET A 1 5.96 -3.77 25.04
C MET A 1 4.83 -2.97 24.37
N SER A 2 4.77 -1.65 24.50
CA SER A 2 3.80 -0.82 23.78
C SER A 2 4.42 -0.28 22.48
N ALA A 3 3.63 -0.19 21.40
CA ALA A 3 4.05 0.43 20.14
C ALA A 3 3.40 1.82 20.00
N TYR A 4 4.17 2.80 19.53
CA TYR A 4 3.72 4.18 19.36
C TYR A 4 3.96 4.65 17.91
N ILE A 5 3.07 5.52 17.41
CA ILE A 5 3.23 6.18 16.12
C ILE A 5 3.86 7.55 16.37
N PHE A 6 5.05 7.78 15.82
CA PHE A 6 5.79 9.03 15.98
C PHE A 6 5.43 10.09 14.93
N ASP A 7 5.36 9.68 13.65
CA ASP A 7 4.95 10.55 12.55
C ASP A 7 4.12 9.75 11.52
N ALA A 8 3.32 10.44 10.71
CA ALA A 8 2.54 9.87 9.63
C ALA A 8 2.36 10.86 8.49
N VAL A 9 2.80 10.47 7.29
CA VAL A 9 2.75 11.29 6.08
C VAL A 9 2.09 10.54 4.92
N ARG A 10 1.62 11.29 3.92
CA ARG A 10 1.11 10.72 2.67
C ARG A 10 1.28 11.68 1.50
N THR A 11 1.32 11.13 0.30
CA THR A 11 1.23 11.92 -0.93
C THR A 11 -0.19 12.48 -1.14
N PRO A 12 -0.35 13.53 -1.96
CA PRO A 12 -1.65 13.81 -2.56
C PRO A 12 -2.11 12.62 -3.42
N ARG A 13 -3.42 12.43 -3.58
CA ARG A 13 -3.97 11.34 -4.40
C ARG A 13 -4.23 11.82 -5.82
N GLY A 14 -3.53 11.24 -6.79
CA GLY A 14 -3.80 11.43 -8.22
C GLY A 14 -5.00 10.61 -8.71
N ARG A 15 -5.60 10.99 -9.83
CA ARG A 15 -6.59 10.14 -10.51
C ARG A 15 -5.89 8.91 -11.09
N GLY A 16 -6.43 7.71 -10.88
CA GLY A 16 -5.93 6.44 -11.43
C GLY A 16 -6.18 6.27 -12.94
N LYS A 17 -5.78 7.26 -13.74
CA LYS A 17 -5.89 7.29 -15.20
C LYS A 17 -4.59 7.85 -15.78
N THR A 18 -4.32 7.59 -17.05
CA THR A 18 -3.16 8.16 -17.77
C THR A 18 -3.16 9.69 -17.80
N SER A 19 -4.34 10.31 -17.75
CA SER A 19 -4.52 11.77 -17.60
C SER A 19 -4.34 12.29 -16.16
N GLY A 20 -4.01 11.43 -15.19
CA GLY A 20 -3.89 11.80 -13.79
C GLY A 20 -2.57 12.49 -13.48
N ALA A 21 -2.57 13.42 -12.52
CA ALA A 21 -1.40 14.23 -12.18
C ALA A 21 -0.16 13.43 -11.73
N LEU A 22 -0.33 12.21 -11.22
CA LEU A 22 0.76 11.33 -10.77
C LEU A 22 1.12 10.23 -11.77
N TYR A 23 0.53 10.20 -12.97
CA TYR A 23 0.78 9.14 -13.94
C TYR A 23 2.25 9.08 -14.39
N THR A 24 2.89 10.24 -14.49
CA THR A 24 4.31 10.38 -14.88
C THR A 24 5.28 10.08 -13.75
N THR A 25 4.80 9.97 -12.50
CA THR A 25 5.63 9.65 -11.34
C THR A 25 5.64 8.14 -11.11
N ARG A 26 6.84 7.55 -10.98
CA ARG A 26 6.96 6.12 -10.71
C ARG A 26 6.52 5.84 -9.26
N PRO A 27 5.88 4.70 -8.96
CA PRO A 27 5.49 4.35 -7.60
C PRO A 27 6.68 4.30 -6.64
N ILE A 28 7.86 3.86 -7.10
CA ILE A 28 9.07 3.87 -6.29
C ILE A 28 9.46 5.28 -5.85
N ASP A 29 9.34 6.29 -6.73
CA ASP A 29 9.64 7.69 -6.38
C ASP A 29 8.60 8.27 -5.41
N LEU A 30 7.32 7.86 -5.53
CA LEU A 30 6.28 8.24 -4.57
C LEU A 30 6.58 7.72 -3.17
N LEU A 31 7.06 6.49 -3.06
CA LEU A 31 7.39 5.87 -1.78
C LEU A 31 8.72 6.40 -1.23
N ALA A 32 9.77 6.48 -2.06
CA ALA A 32 11.08 7.02 -1.67
C ALA A 32 10.97 8.46 -1.16
N GLY A 33 10.20 9.32 -1.85
CA GLY A 33 9.98 10.69 -1.40
C GLY A 33 9.24 10.79 -0.06
N LEU A 34 8.39 9.82 0.30
CA LEU A 34 7.79 9.76 1.64
C LEU A 34 8.80 9.31 2.70
N LEU A 35 9.69 8.37 2.37
CA LEU A 35 10.75 7.90 3.27
C LEU A 35 11.80 8.99 3.53
N GLU A 36 12.18 9.75 2.50
CA GLU A 36 12.99 10.97 2.62
C GLU A 36 12.26 12.01 3.48
N GLY A 37 10.97 12.23 3.22
CA GLY A 37 10.16 13.16 3.99
C GLY A 37 10.08 12.81 5.48
N ILE A 38 9.93 11.53 5.84
CA ILE A 38 9.97 11.07 7.24
C ILE A 38 11.35 11.30 7.83
N ARG A 39 12.42 10.94 7.11
CA ARG A 39 13.80 11.15 7.56
C ARG A 39 14.05 12.62 7.89
N ASP A 40 13.78 13.49 6.93
CA ASP A 40 14.13 14.92 7.01
C ASP A 40 13.29 15.66 8.07
N ARG A 41 12.00 15.29 8.24
CA ARG A 41 11.12 15.92 9.23
C ARG A 41 11.48 15.59 10.67
N ASN A 42 12.13 14.45 10.89
CA ASN A 42 12.41 13.91 12.21
C ASN A 42 13.91 13.85 12.52
N GLU A 43 14.77 14.32 11.60
CA GLU A 43 16.24 14.16 11.69
C GLU A 43 16.65 12.71 12.00
N LEU A 44 15.91 11.76 11.42
CA LEU A 44 16.01 10.33 11.74
C LEU A 44 17.35 9.75 11.25
N ASP A 45 18.12 9.13 12.14
CA ASP A 45 19.19 8.23 11.73
C ASP A 45 18.59 6.95 11.15
N THR A 46 18.65 6.84 9.83
CA THR A 46 18.09 5.69 9.11
C THR A 46 18.74 4.35 9.48
N ASN A 47 19.90 4.34 10.14
CA ASN A 47 20.51 3.11 10.68
C ASN A 47 19.78 2.56 11.90
N GLU A 48 18.97 3.38 12.58
CA GLU A 48 18.12 2.93 13.69
C GLU A 48 16.84 2.27 13.21
N VAL A 49 16.51 2.35 11.91
CA VAL A 49 15.33 1.68 11.36
C VAL A 49 15.64 0.21 11.11
N ASP A 50 14.91 -0.66 11.78
CA ASP A 50 15.11 -2.10 11.70
C ASP A 50 14.44 -2.73 10.49
N ASP A 51 13.30 -2.19 10.01
CA ASP A 51 12.59 -2.69 8.83
C ASP A 51 11.69 -1.61 8.18
N VAL A 52 11.41 -1.79 6.89
CA VAL A 52 10.44 -1.01 6.10
C VAL A 52 9.34 -1.92 5.58
N VAL A 53 8.14 -1.78 6.14
CA VAL A 53 6.98 -2.64 5.85
C VAL A 53 5.98 -1.90 4.99
N VAL A 54 5.74 -2.37 3.77
CA VAL A 54 4.88 -1.65 2.82
C VAL A 54 3.78 -2.54 2.26
N GLY A 55 2.55 -2.07 2.38
CA GLY A 55 1.42 -2.65 1.68
C GLY A 55 1.40 -2.26 0.20
N CYS A 56 1.38 -3.24 -0.70
CA CYS A 56 1.15 -3.05 -2.13
C CYS A 56 0.33 -4.23 -2.66
N VAL A 57 -0.80 -3.93 -3.32
CA VAL A 57 -1.69 -4.97 -3.82
C VAL A 57 -1.12 -5.54 -5.11
N THR A 58 -0.90 -4.68 -6.10
CA THR A 58 -0.55 -5.09 -7.46
C THR A 58 0.97 -5.17 -7.64
N GLN A 59 1.61 -6.23 -7.13
CA GLN A 59 3.07 -6.37 -7.06
C GLN A 59 3.72 -6.87 -8.37
N VAL A 60 3.46 -6.17 -9.47
CA VAL A 60 4.04 -6.47 -10.80
C VAL A 60 4.55 -5.19 -11.48
N GLY A 61 5.46 -5.35 -12.44
CA GLY A 61 6.04 -4.22 -13.18
C GLY A 61 6.71 -3.21 -12.25
N ASP A 62 6.32 -1.93 -12.37
CA ASP A 62 6.85 -0.82 -11.57
C ASP A 62 6.70 -1.00 -10.04
N GLN A 63 5.87 -1.94 -9.58
CA GLN A 63 5.59 -2.21 -8.16
C GLN A 63 6.03 -3.61 -7.72
N GLY A 64 6.70 -4.37 -8.59
CA GLY A 64 7.16 -5.72 -8.32
C GLY A 64 8.46 -5.77 -7.52
N ALA A 65 8.99 -6.98 -7.36
CA ALA A 65 10.32 -7.25 -6.81
C ALA A 65 10.60 -6.58 -5.44
N CYS A 66 9.60 -6.57 -4.54
CA CYS A 66 9.68 -5.94 -3.23
C CYS A 66 9.98 -4.43 -3.28
N ILE A 67 8.97 -3.64 -3.69
CA ILE A 67 9.07 -2.18 -3.77
C ILE A 67 9.48 -1.51 -2.45
N ALA A 68 9.14 -2.10 -1.30
CA ALA A 68 9.57 -1.62 0.02
C ALA A 68 11.11 -1.50 0.11
N ARG A 69 11.82 -2.58 -0.23
CA ARG A 69 13.28 -2.65 -0.13
C ARG A 69 13.95 -1.69 -1.10
N PHE A 70 13.49 -1.63 -2.34
CA PHE A 70 14.07 -0.74 -3.34
C PHE A 70 13.80 0.74 -3.06
N ALA A 71 12.63 1.08 -2.49
CA ALA A 71 12.36 2.45 -2.07
C ALA A 71 13.23 2.89 -0.90
N ALA A 72 13.46 2.02 0.10
CA ALA A 72 14.38 2.32 1.21
C ALA A 72 15.82 2.51 0.71
N LEU A 73 16.29 1.64 -0.19
CA LEU A 73 17.60 1.79 -0.85
C LEU A 73 17.72 3.10 -1.63
N GLN A 74 16.67 3.51 -2.33
CA GLN A 74 16.64 4.75 -3.10
C GLN A 74 16.63 5.99 -2.19
N ALA A 75 15.78 5.99 -1.16
CA ALA A 75 15.57 7.13 -0.26
C ALA A 75 16.76 7.39 0.67
N TRP A 76 17.44 6.32 1.11
CA TRP A 76 18.47 6.37 2.14
C TRP A 76 19.84 5.93 1.62
N GLU A 77 20.11 6.25 0.35
CA GLU A 77 21.45 6.17 -0.27
C GLU A 77 22.17 4.82 -0.08
N GLY A 78 21.44 3.71 -0.20
CA GLY A 78 22.02 2.37 -0.12
C GLY A 78 22.12 1.78 1.29
N ASN A 79 21.44 2.36 2.29
CA ASN A 79 21.37 1.81 3.65
C ASN A 79 20.92 0.32 3.65
N SER A 80 21.47 -0.46 4.59
CA SER A 80 21.20 -1.88 4.78
C SER A 80 19.81 -2.21 5.32
N VAL A 81 18.97 -1.22 5.66
CA VAL A 81 17.62 -1.44 6.24
C VAL A 81 16.81 -2.42 5.38
N PRO A 82 16.38 -3.57 5.93
CA PRO A 82 15.56 -4.52 5.18
C PRO A 82 14.22 -3.90 4.80
N GLY A 83 13.51 -4.57 3.89
CA GLY A 83 12.20 -4.12 3.49
C GLY A 83 11.35 -5.28 3.01
N VAL A 84 10.09 -5.27 3.39
CA VAL A 84 9.11 -6.28 3.03
C VAL A 84 7.86 -5.64 2.43
N THR A 85 7.43 -6.20 1.29
CA THR A 85 6.17 -5.81 0.65
C THR A 85 5.13 -6.89 0.91
N LEU A 86 3.94 -6.48 1.39
CA LEU A 86 2.85 -7.41 1.72
C LEU A 86 1.54 -7.06 1.01
N ASN A 87 0.67 -8.06 0.87
CA ASN A 87 -0.64 -7.92 0.24
C ASN A 87 -1.73 -8.54 1.11
N ARG A 88 -2.59 -7.68 1.67
CA ARG A 88 -3.90 -8.01 2.26
C ARG A 88 -5.01 -7.19 1.57
N PHE A 89 -4.98 -7.15 0.24
CA PHE A 89 -5.91 -6.38 -0.59
C PHE A 89 -6.02 -4.91 -0.14
N CYS A 90 -7.23 -4.34 -0.08
CA CYS A 90 -7.46 -2.95 0.31
C CYS A 90 -6.93 -2.62 1.72
N ALA A 91 -6.68 -3.61 2.57
CA ALA A 91 -6.17 -3.43 3.92
C ALA A 91 -4.63 -3.44 4.01
N SER A 92 -3.90 -3.68 2.90
CA SER A 92 -2.43 -3.85 2.92
C SER A 92 -1.69 -2.71 3.64
N GLY A 93 -2.08 -1.45 3.45
CA GLY A 93 -1.43 -0.33 4.11
C GLY A 93 -1.62 -0.33 5.63
N LEU A 94 -2.81 -0.71 6.11
CA LEU A 94 -3.06 -0.86 7.56
C LEU A 94 -2.42 -2.14 8.10
N GLU A 95 -2.39 -3.20 7.30
CA GLU A 95 -1.72 -4.45 7.67
C GLU A 95 -0.23 -4.24 7.89
N ALA A 96 0.43 -3.42 7.08
CA ALA A 96 1.81 -3.02 7.29
C ALA A 96 2.02 -2.36 8.66
N VAL A 97 1.13 -1.44 9.04
CA VAL A 97 1.16 -0.80 10.38
C VAL A 97 0.93 -1.81 11.49
N ASN A 98 -0.02 -2.74 11.32
CA ASN A 98 -0.26 -3.81 12.30
C ASN A 98 0.95 -4.73 12.46
N HIS A 99 1.61 -5.09 11.36
CA HIS A 99 2.82 -5.89 11.37
C HIS A 99 3.98 -5.18 12.08
N ALA A 100 4.20 -3.90 11.80
CA ALA A 100 5.20 -3.08 12.48
C ALA A 100 4.93 -2.97 13.98
N ALA A 101 3.67 -2.70 14.36
CA ALA A 101 3.28 -2.65 15.77
C ALA A 101 3.50 -3.99 16.48
N ALA A 102 3.23 -5.13 15.82
CA ALA A 102 3.49 -6.45 16.36
C ALA A 102 4.99 -6.74 16.53
N MET A 103 5.82 -6.34 15.55
CA MET A 103 7.29 -6.47 15.62
C MET A 103 7.86 -5.69 16.81
N VAL A 104 7.45 -4.44 16.98
CA VAL A 104 7.86 -3.61 18.13
C VAL A 104 7.33 -4.15 19.45
N ALA A 105 6.04 -4.51 19.51
CA ALA A 105 5.43 -5.03 20.73
C ALA A 105 6.07 -6.33 21.21
N SER A 106 6.60 -7.13 20.28
CA SER A 106 7.33 -8.38 20.54
C SER A 106 8.75 -8.18 21.08
N GLY A 107 9.32 -6.97 20.93
CA GLY A 107 10.71 -6.68 21.28
C GLY A 107 11.74 -7.19 20.27
N LEU A 108 11.30 -7.55 19.05
CA LEU A 108 12.20 -7.97 17.97
C LEU A 108 12.77 -6.78 17.19
N HIS A 109 12.08 -5.64 17.20
CA HIS A 109 12.45 -4.41 16.50
C HIS A 109 12.18 -3.24 17.45
N ASP A 110 13.00 -2.21 17.40
CA ASP A 110 12.83 -0.97 18.16
C ASP A 110 12.19 0.12 17.30
N CYS A 111 12.52 0.18 16.00
CA CYS A 111 11.99 1.18 15.07
C CYS A 111 11.64 0.56 13.71
N VAL A 112 10.42 0.79 13.24
CA VAL A 112 9.93 0.26 11.96
C VAL A 112 9.17 1.36 11.22
N VAL A 113 9.47 1.55 9.93
CA VAL A 113 8.69 2.44 9.06
C VAL A 113 7.65 1.62 8.31
N ALA A 114 6.37 1.97 8.47
CA ALA A 114 5.27 1.23 7.86
C ALA A 114 4.35 2.11 7.01
N GLY A 115 3.81 1.54 5.94
CA GLY A 115 2.86 2.26 5.09
C GLY A 115 2.37 1.47 3.89
N GLY A 116 2.14 2.16 2.77
CA GLY A 116 1.68 1.53 1.55
C GLY A 116 1.91 2.39 0.32
N VAL A 117 1.98 1.75 -0.84
CA VAL A 117 2.08 2.41 -2.14
C VAL A 117 1.20 1.69 -3.15
N GLU A 118 0.54 2.47 -4.01
CA GLU A 118 -0.21 1.94 -5.15
C GLU A 118 -0.30 3.02 -6.24
N SER A 119 -0.02 2.64 -7.48
CA SER A 119 -0.07 3.50 -8.67
C SER A 119 -0.97 2.85 -9.72
N MET A 120 -2.27 2.91 -9.45
CA MET A 120 -3.30 2.33 -10.31
C MET A 120 -3.32 2.89 -11.74
N SER A 121 -2.79 4.11 -11.95
CA SER A 121 -2.66 4.71 -13.27
C SER A 121 -1.56 4.07 -14.14
N ARG A 122 -0.59 3.40 -13.50
CA ARG A 122 0.56 2.75 -14.16
C ARG A 122 0.46 1.23 -14.10
N VAL A 123 0.02 0.69 -12.96
CA VAL A 123 -0.22 -0.74 -12.73
C VAL A 123 -1.71 -0.93 -12.41
N PRO A 124 -2.55 -1.29 -13.40
CA PRO A 124 -3.98 -1.45 -13.20
C PRO A 124 -4.30 -2.56 -12.19
N MET A 125 -5.37 -2.37 -11.42
CA MET A 125 -5.87 -3.39 -10.48
C MET A 125 -6.10 -4.73 -11.20
N GLY A 126 -5.58 -5.82 -10.62
CA GLY A 126 -5.68 -7.17 -11.18
C GLY A 126 -4.60 -7.53 -12.20
N ALA A 127 -3.65 -6.63 -12.49
CA ALA A 127 -2.52 -6.92 -13.37
C ALA A 127 -1.60 -8.03 -12.85
N ASP A 128 -1.63 -8.30 -11.54
CA ASP A 128 -0.92 -9.38 -10.86
C ASP A 128 -1.61 -10.75 -11.00
N GLY A 129 -2.84 -10.79 -11.52
CA GLY A 129 -3.59 -12.03 -11.74
C GLY A 129 -3.94 -12.74 -10.44
N GLY A 130 -3.64 -14.03 -10.37
CA GLY A 130 -3.87 -14.85 -9.18
C GLY A 130 -5.12 -15.74 -9.22
N ALA A 131 -5.25 -16.58 -8.19
CA ALA A 131 -6.26 -17.65 -8.13
C ALA A 131 -7.71 -17.15 -8.16
N ILE A 132 -7.95 -15.87 -7.88
CA ILE A 132 -9.30 -15.26 -8.00
C ILE A 132 -9.84 -15.29 -9.43
N PHE A 133 -8.97 -15.46 -10.43
CA PHE A 133 -9.33 -15.57 -11.85
C PHE A 133 -9.34 -17.02 -12.36
N ASP A 134 -8.97 -18.00 -11.53
CA ASP A 134 -9.01 -19.41 -11.91
C ASP A 134 -10.48 -19.92 -11.96
N PRO A 135 -10.95 -20.51 -13.08
CA PRO A 135 -12.33 -20.95 -13.21
C PRO A 135 -12.75 -22.01 -12.17
N ALA A 136 -11.86 -22.92 -11.79
CA ALA A 136 -12.16 -23.97 -10.83
C ALA A 136 -12.26 -23.41 -9.40
N VAL A 137 -11.44 -22.42 -9.05
CA VAL A 137 -11.56 -21.66 -7.81
C VAL A 137 -12.86 -20.86 -7.81
N GLN A 138 -13.13 -20.09 -8.87
CA GLN A 138 -14.34 -19.28 -8.99
C GLN A 138 -15.62 -20.11 -8.89
N TRP A 139 -15.65 -21.31 -9.47
CA TRP A 139 -16.80 -22.21 -9.35
C TRP A 139 -17.06 -22.63 -7.89
N LYS A 140 -16.01 -22.79 -7.08
CA LYS A 140 -16.12 -23.23 -5.68
C LYS A 140 -16.40 -22.09 -4.71
N VAL A 141 -15.64 -21.00 -4.79
CA VAL A 141 -15.68 -19.92 -3.79
C VAL A 141 -16.50 -18.71 -4.24
N GLY A 142 -16.82 -18.63 -5.54
CA GLY A 142 -17.43 -17.46 -6.15
C GLY A 142 -16.45 -16.29 -6.29
N SER A 143 -16.67 -15.45 -7.29
CA SER A 143 -15.98 -14.17 -7.42
C SER A 143 -16.99 -13.14 -7.91
N VAL A 144 -17.17 -12.07 -7.14
CA VAL A 144 -18.07 -10.98 -7.47
C VAL A 144 -17.26 -9.69 -7.45
N PRO A 145 -17.22 -8.91 -8.54
CA PRO A 145 -16.58 -7.61 -8.57
C PRO A 145 -17.07 -6.73 -7.42
N GLN A 146 -16.13 -6.05 -6.73
CA GLN A 146 -16.43 -5.24 -5.55
C GLN A 146 -17.49 -4.16 -5.81
N GLY A 147 -17.58 -3.64 -7.04
CA GLY A 147 -18.62 -2.69 -7.43
C GLY A 147 -20.04 -3.28 -7.41
N ILE A 148 -20.19 -4.55 -7.81
CA ILE A 148 -21.49 -5.24 -7.75
C ILE A 148 -21.87 -5.49 -6.28
N LEU A 149 -20.92 -5.94 -5.47
CA LEU A 149 -21.13 -6.11 -4.02
C LEU A 149 -21.53 -4.80 -3.35
N GLY A 150 -20.89 -3.68 -3.73
CA GLY A 150 -21.24 -2.35 -3.25
C GLY A 150 -22.66 -1.94 -3.61
N CYS A 151 -23.08 -2.17 -4.86
CA CYS A 151 -24.46 -1.91 -5.31
C CYS A 151 -25.47 -2.79 -4.56
N LEU A 152 -25.19 -4.08 -4.39
CA LEU A 152 -26.06 -5.02 -3.68
C LEU A 152 -26.23 -4.60 -2.22
N ARG A 153 -25.13 -4.29 -1.53
CA ARG A 153 -25.15 -3.82 -0.14
C ARG A 153 -25.92 -2.49 -0.02
N GLY A 154 -25.74 -1.59 -0.99
CA GLY A 154 -26.51 -0.35 -1.07
C GLY A 154 -28.01 -0.61 -1.21
N GLY A 155 -28.42 -1.49 -2.13
CA GLY A 155 -29.82 -1.84 -2.35
C GLY A 155 -30.47 -2.49 -1.12
N LEU A 156 -29.80 -3.47 -0.50
CA LEU A 156 -30.27 -4.14 0.72
C LEU A 156 -30.31 -3.18 1.92
N GLY A 157 -29.39 -2.22 1.98
CA GLY A 157 -29.36 -1.17 2.99
C GLY A 157 -30.33 -0.01 2.73
N GLY A 158 -31.17 -0.08 1.69
CA GLY A 158 -32.14 0.96 1.35
C GLY A 158 -31.52 2.24 0.74
N ALA A 159 -30.24 2.22 0.38
CA ALA A 159 -29.59 3.34 -0.27
C ALA A 159 -30.16 3.52 -1.69
N ARG A 160 -30.76 4.68 -1.94
CA ARG A 160 -31.22 5.08 -3.27
C ARG A 160 -30.15 5.94 -3.93
N ARG A 161 -30.05 5.88 -5.26
CA ARG A 161 -29.32 6.91 -6.00
C ARG A 161 -29.97 8.24 -5.66
N GLY A 162 -29.23 9.17 -5.06
CA GLY A 162 -29.69 10.53 -4.89
C GLY A 162 -30.07 11.05 -6.28
N GLY A 163 -31.34 11.40 -6.48
CA GLY A 163 -31.80 11.98 -7.73
C GLY A 163 -31.02 13.27 -7.96
N GLY A 164 -30.04 13.23 -8.86
CA GLY A 164 -29.41 14.44 -9.36
C GLY A 164 -30.48 15.25 -10.07
N GLY A 165 -30.82 16.40 -9.47
CA GLY A 165 -31.45 17.48 -10.22
C GLY A 165 -30.64 17.74 -11.48
N ARG A 166 -31.38 17.94 -12.57
CA ARG A 166 -30.86 18.40 -13.86
C ARG A 166 -30.11 19.72 -13.71
#